data_AF-A0A518BPH8-F1
#
_entry.id   AF-A0A518BPH8-F1
#
_cell.length_a   1.000
_cell.length_b   1.000
_cell.length_c   1.000
_cell.angle_alpha   90.00
_cell.angle_beta   90.00
_cell.angle_gamma   90.00
#
_symmetry.space_group_name_H-M   'P 1'
#
loop_
_entity.id
_entity.type
_entity.pdbx_description
1 polymer ?
#
loop_
_entity_poly.entity_id
_entity_poly.type
_entity_poly.pdbx_seq_one_letter_code
_entity_poly.pdbx_strand_id
1 'polypeptide(L)'
;MRAPPRDVIGVKSKQHRRRSALVDGIPTSLRDLLFLFSGCFARPSFESFTSLVVGWITCRGSHQITRMIQAGGAVGSKHFSCFHRFLSRAKWSPDDLGAVILKLAEPWLPDLVEALIDDTLCHRGGPRIFGVAMHHDGANSSRGWSRLSCGHNWVVLAIRIPLPWDRERGAALPIFFRLVRPPVSPDTR
;
A
#
# COMPACT_ATOMS: atom_id res chain seq x y z
N MET A 1 -67.48 -14.88 -21.28
CA MET A 1 -66.52 -13.76 -21.13
C MET A 1 -65.52 -14.11 -20.04
N ARG A 2 -64.29 -14.48 -20.41
CA ARG A 2 -63.19 -14.80 -19.47
C ARG A 2 -62.09 -13.76 -19.68
N ALA A 3 -61.69 -13.04 -18.64
CA ALA A 3 -60.59 -12.09 -18.69
C ALA A 3 -59.26 -12.82 -18.96
N PRO A 4 -58.30 -12.21 -19.68
CA PRO A 4 -56.99 -12.81 -19.85
C PRO A 4 -56.16 -12.72 -18.55
N PRO A 5 -55.21 -13.64 -18.32
CA PRO A 5 -54.37 -13.61 -17.14
C PRO A 5 -53.36 -12.46 -17.20
N ARG A 6 -53.06 -11.88 -16.04
CA ARG A 6 -52.04 -10.85 -15.86
C ARG A 6 -50.66 -11.43 -16.19
N ASP A 7 -49.97 -10.79 -17.13
CA ASP A 7 -48.56 -11.03 -17.40
C ASP A 7 -47.75 -10.83 -16.11
N VAL A 8 -47.21 -11.94 -15.60
CA VAL A 8 -46.13 -11.92 -14.62
C VAL A 8 -44.91 -11.41 -15.36
N ILE A 9 -44.62 -10.11 -15.20
CA ILE A 9 -43.36 -9.52 -15.64
C ILE A 9 -42.25 -10.25 -14.86
N GLY A 10 -41.65 -11.24 -15.51
CA GLY A 10 -40.45 -11.89 -15.02
C GLY A 10 -39.36 -10.85 -14.85
N VAL A 11 -39.06 -10.51 -13.60
CA VAL A 11 -37.85 -9.79 -13.24
C VAL A 11 -36.69 -10.70 -13.63
N LYS A 12 -36.17 -10.52 -14.86
CA LYS A 12 -34.90 -11.09 -15.27
C LYS A 12 -33.85 -10.52 -14.33
N SER A 13 -33.46 -11.32 -13.34
CA SER A 13 -32.28 -11.08 -12.54
C SER A 13 -31.10 -11.01 -13.49
N LYS A 14 -30.70 -9.78 -13.84
CA LYS A 14 -29.42 -9.50 -14.47
C LYS A 14 -28.36 -9.88 -13.45
N GLN A 15 -28.00 -11.15 -13.44
CA GLN A 15 -26.78 -11.63 -12.82
C GLN A 15 -25.65 -11.04 -13.65
N HIS A 16 -25.34 -9.78 -13.32
CA HIS A 16 -24.32 -9.00 -13.97
C HIS A 16 -23.03 -9.77 -13.73
N ARG A 17 -22.50 -10.36 -14.80
CA ARG A 17 -21.25 -11.11 -14.81
C ARG A 17 -20.15 -10.14 -14.37
N ARG A 18 -19.93 -10.04 -13.05
CA ARG A 18 -18.95 -9.17 -12.39
C ARG A 18 -17.55 -9.70 -12.71
N ARG A 19 -17.10 -9.50 -13.94
CA ARG A 19 -15.67 -9.46 -14.22
C ARG A 19 -15.12 -8.25 -13.49
N SER A 20 -14.13 -8.49 -12.64
CA SER A 20 -13.40 -7.45 -11.94
C SER A 20 -12.79 -6.50 -12.98
N ALA A 21 -13.39 -5.32 -13.17
CA ALA A 21 -12.97 -4.30 -14.13
C ALA A 21 -11.50 -3.85 -13.94
N LEU A 22 -10.91 -4.14 -12.78
CA LEU A 22 -9.52 -3.89 -12.45
C LEU A 22 -8.53 -4.63 -13.35
N VAL A 23 -8.89 -5.85 -13.78
CA VAL A 23 -7.94 -6.74 -14.46
C VAL A 23 -7.87 -6.41 -15.95
N ASP A 24 -8.97 -6.02 -16.58
CA ASP A 24 -9.06 -5.91 -18.04
C ASP A 24 -8.36 -4.65 -18.62
N GLY A 25 -8.03 -3.65 -17.79
CA GLY A 25 -7.49 -2.35 -18.25
C GLY A 25 -6.00 -2.08 -17.96
N ILE A 26 -5.31 -2.94 -17.21
CA ILE A 26 -3.88 -2.73 -16.87
C ILE A 26 -2.95 -3.48 -17.83
N PRO A 27 -1.75 -2.94 -18.13
CA PRO A 27 -0.76 -3.64 -18.94
C PRO A 27 -0.42 -5.02 -18.37
N THR A 28 -0.21 -6.01 -19.24
CA THR A 28 0.12 -7.39 -18.85
C THR A 28 1.37 -7.44 -17.96
N SER A 29 2.39 -6.64 -18.27
CA SER A 29 3.61 -6.53 -17.45
C SER A 29 3.34 -6.12 -16.00
N LEU A 30 2.44 -5.16 -15.77
CA LEU A 30 2.04 -4.75 -14.42
C LEU A 30 1.23 -5.85 -13.73
N ARG A 31 0.35 -6.53 -14.45
CA ARG A 31 -0.43 -7.64 -13.90
C ARG A 31 0.48 -8.78 -13.45
N ASP A 32 1.45 -9.16 -14.27
CA ASP A 32 2.39 -10.23 -13.99
C ASP A 32 3.29 -9.85 -12.81
N LEU A 33 3.78 -8.60 -12.78
CA LEU A 33 4.52 -8.07 -11.64
C LEU A 33 3.71 -8.14 -10.34
N LEU A 34 2.43 -7.73 -10.35
CA LEU A 34 1.56 -7.81 -9.18
C LEU A 34 1.29 -9.26 -8.76
N PHE A 35 1.20 -10.19 -9.71
CA PHE A 35 0.99 -11.61 -9.44
C PHE A 35 2.14 -12.23 -8.63
N LEU A 36 3.37 -11.73 -8.76
CA LEU A 36 4.53 -12.17 -7.97
C LEU A 36 4.33 -11.92 -6.45
N PHE A 37 3.47 -10.98 -6.08
CA PHE A 37 3.12 -10.69 -4.68
C PHE A 37 1.93 -11.53 -4.16
N SER A 38 1.33 -12.39 -4.99
CA SER A 38 0.13 -13.15 -4.60
C SER A 38 0.36 -14.04 -3.37
N GLY A 39 1.57 -14.59 -3.21
CA GLY A 39 1.96 -15.39 -2.05
C GLY A 39 1.96 -14.65 -0.71
N CYS A 40 2.02 -13.31 -0.72
CA CYS A 40 2.01 -12.48 0.50
C CYS A 40 0.60 -12.32 1.09
N PHE A 41 -0.45 -12.76 0.39
CA PHE A 41 -1.82 -12.44 0.72
C PHE A 41 -2.76 -13.63 0.61
N ALA A 42 -3.80 -13.66 1.45
CA ALA A 42 -5.00 -14.43 1.16
C ALA A 42 -5.68 -13.87 -0.11
N ARG A 43 -6.36 -14.73 -0.89
CA ARG A 43 -7.03 -14.36 -2.15
C ARG A 43 -7.84 -13.05 -2.11
N PRO A 44 -8.78 -12.81 -1.17
CA PRO A 44 -9.54 -11.56 -1.14
C PRO A 44 -8.71 -10.33 -0.74
N SER A 45 -7.61 -10.53 0.00
CA SER A 45 -6.65 -9.49 0.33
C SER A 45 -5.79 -9.12 -0.87
N PHE A 46 -5.38 -10.12 -1.67
CA PHE A 46 -4.64 -9.90 -2.90
C PHE A 46 -5.44 -9.03 -3.87
N GLU A 47 -6.73 -9.30 -4.06
CA GLU A 47 -7.59 -8.46 -4.91
C GLU A 47 -7.66 -7.01 -4.40
N SER A 48 -7.73 -6.81 -3.06
CA SER A 48 -7.66 -5.46 -2.47
C SER A 48 -6.33 -4.79 -2.72
N PHE A 49 -5.22 -5.51 -2.55
CA PHE A 49 -3.86 -5.05 -2.81
C PHE A 49 -3.71 -4.59 -4.26
N THR A 50 -4.01 -5.46 -5.23
CA THR A 50 -3.96 -5.13 -6.67
C THR A 50 -4.78 -3.88 -6.98
N SER A 51 -6.00 -3.79 -6.44
CA SER A 51 -6.86 -2.62 -6.66
C SER A 51 -6.23 -1.32 -6.14
N LEU A 52 -5.67 -1.39 -4.93
CA LEU A 52 -5.09 -0.22 -4.27
C LEU A 52 -3.78 0.19 -4.92
N VAL A 53 -2.93 -0.74 -5.35
CA VAL A 53 -1.68 -0.42 -6.06
C VAL A 53 -1.97 0.21 -7.42
N VAL A 54 -2.88 -0.39 -8.21
CA VAL A 54 -3.31 0.19 -9.49
C VAL A 54 -3.93 1.56 -9.27
N GLY A 55 -4.81 1.69 -8.27
CA GLY A 55 -5.39 2.96 -7.87
C GLY A 55 -4.36 3.99 -7.42
N TRP A 56 -3.31 3.59 -6.70
CA TRP A 56 -2.23 4.47 -6.27
C TRP A 56 -1.42 5.02 -7.44
N ILE A 57 -1.03 4.15 -8.38
CA ILE A 57 -0.24 4.52 -9.57
C ILE A 57 -1.03 5.47 -10.48
N THR A 58 -2.34 5.25 -10.61
CA THR A 58 -3.20 6.02 -11.52
C THR A 58 -3.83 7.26 -10.90
N CYS A 59 -3.88 7.36 -9.56
CA CYS A 59 -4.49 8.49 -8.88
C CYS A 59 -3.67 9.77 -9.10
N ARG A 60 -4.36 10.87 -9.39
CA ARG A 60 -3.78 12.21 -9.42
C ARG A 60 -4.18 12.98 -8.16
N GLY A 61 -3.21 13.66 -7.55
CA GLY A 61 -3.42 14.47 -6.35
C GLY A 61 -3.44 13.65 -5.07
N SER A 62 -4.52 13.73 -4.27
CA SER A 62 -4.55 13.06 -2.98
C SER A 62 -4.79 11.56 -3.10
N HIS A 63 -3.93 10.76 -2.47
CA HIS A 63 -4.01 9.30 -2.50
C HIS A 63 -4.89 8.74 -1.37
N GLN A 64 -6.11 9.28 -1.26
CA GLN A 64 -7.09 8.76 -0.31
C GLN A 64 -7.61 7.40 -0.80
N ILE A 65 -7.92 6.48 0.12
CA ILE A 65 -8.39 5.13 -0.22
C ILE A 65 -9.58 5.17 -1.18
N THR A 66 -10.55 6.05 -0.94
CA THR A 66 -11.72 6.24 -1.81
C THR A 66 -11.34 6.70 -3.22
N ARG A 67 -10.36 7.61 -3.34
CA ARG A 67 -9.84 8.06 -4.64
C ARG A 67 -9.05 6.97 -5.36
N MET A 68 -8.27 6.18 -4.64
CA MET A 68 -7.58 5.01 -5.21
C MET A 68 -8.58 3.97 -5.73
N ILE A 69 -9.67 3.71 -4.99
CA ILE A 69 -10.75 2.81 -5.45
C ILE A 69 -11.37 3.32 -6.75
N GLN A 70 -11.59 4.64 -6.86
CA GLN A 70 -12.12 5.27 -8.07
C GLN A 70 -11.12 5.18 -9.23
N ALA A 71 -9.89 5.65 -9.03
CA ALA A 71 -8.84 5.69 -10.05
C ALA A 71 -8.48 4.28 -10.55
N GLY A 72 -8.46 3.30 -9.66
CA GLY A 72 -8.19 1.90 -10.01
C GLY A 72 -9.35 1.22 -10.75
N GLY A 73 -10.54 1.82 -10.85
CA GLY A 73 -11.71 1.17 -11.44
C GLY A 73 -12.34 0.10 -10.54
N ALA A 74 -12.12 0.18 -9.23
CA ALA A 74 -12.62 -0.78 -8.25
C ALA A 74 -14.01 -0.42 -7.68
N VAL A 75 -14.63 0.66 -8.17
CA VAL A 75 -15.97 1.09 -7.72
C VAL A 75 -17.00 0.01 -8.00
N GLY A 76 -17.79 -0.35 -6.99
CA GLY A 76 -18.82 -1.39 -7.11
C GLY A 76 -18.30 -2.84 -7.16
N SER A 77 -16.97 -3.05 -7.19
CA SER A 77 -16.39 -4.40 -7.11
C SER A 77 -16.71 -5.08 -5.77
N LYS A 78 -16.55 -4.34 -4.67
CA LYS A 78 -16.90 -4.70 -3.29
C LYS A 78 -17.18 -3.45 -2.47
N HIS A 79 -17.71 -3.63 -1.25
CA HIS A 79 -17.98 -2.52 -0.35
C HIS A 79 -16.67 -1.81 0.05
N PHE A 80 -16.66 -0.47 0.09
CA PHE A 80 -15.44 0.32 0.32
C PHE A 80 -14.73 -0.03 1.64
N SER A 81 -15.50 -0.42 2.66
CA SER A 81 -14.96 -0.85 3.96
C SER A 81 -14.03 -2.06 3.86
N CYS A 82 -14.15 -2.90 2.83
CA CYS A 82 -13.23 -4.01 2.59
C CYS A 82 -11.78 -3.53 2.37
N PHE A 83 -11.59 -2.39 1.69
CA PHE A 83 -10.25 -1.82 1.46
C PHE A 83 -9.65 -1.23 2.74
N HIS A 84 -10.47 -0.60 3.58
CA HIS A 84 -10.02 -0.15 4.90
C HIS A 84 -9.68 -1.35 5.81
N ARG A 85 -10.47 -2.43 5.77
CA ARG A 85 -10.19 -3.67 6.50
C ARG A 85 -8.92 -4.36 6.00
N PHE A 86 -8.61 -4.27 4.71
CA PHE A 86 -7.35 -4.79 4.17
C PHE A 86 -6.14 -4.15 4.85
N LEU A 87 -6.12 -2.82 5.03
CA LEU A 87 -5.01 -2.13 5.68
C LEU A 87 -4.99 -2.26 7.20
N SER A 88 -6.15 -2.46 7.85
CA SER A 88 -6.26 -2.44 9.31
C SER A 88 -6.37 -3.80 9.99
N ARG A 89 -6.85 -4.83 9.28
CA ARG A 89 -7.24 -6.13 9.88
C ARG A 89 -6.82 -7.35 9.08
N ALA A 90 -6.51 -7.23 7.79
CA ALA A 90 -6.08 -8.39 7.03
C ALA A 90 -4.73 -8.89 7.52
N LYS A 91 -4.53 -10.20 7.47
CA LYS A 91 -3.26 -10.85 7.83
C LYS A 91 -2.34 -10.83 6.62
N TRP A 92 -1.34 -9.96 6.65
CA TRP A 92 -0.22 -9.90 5.71
C TRP A 92 0.96 -9.21 6.40
N SER A 93 2.19 -9.49 5.99
CA SER A 93 3.39 -8.88 6.55
C SER A 93 4.03 -7.91 5.55
N PRO A 94 4.43 -6.70 5.99
CA PRO A 94 5.31 -5.84 5.19
C PRO A 94 6.64 -6.51 4.82
N ASP A 95 7.13 -7.45 5.64
CA ASP A 95 8.38 -8.17 5.35
C ASP A 95 8.23 -9.12 4.18
N ASP A 96 7.08 -9.78 4.05
CA ASP A 96 6.84 -10.67 2.91
C ASP A 96 6.87 -9.89 1.60
N LEU A 97 6.31 -8.66 1.61
CA LEU A 97 6.40 -7.74 0.47
C LEU A 97 7.85 -7.34 0.19
N GLY A 98 8.58 -6.96 1.23
CA GLY A 98 9.99 -6.58 1.13
C GLY A 98 10.88 -7.70 0.58
N ALA A 99 10.65 -8.93 1.02
CA ALA A 99 11.35 -10.12 0.54
C ALA A 99 11.07 -10.37 -0.95
N VAL A 100 9.82 -10.19 -1.41
CA VAL A 100 9.50 -10.25 -2.85
C VAL A 100 10.21 -9.14 -3.62
N ILE A 101 10.23 -7.90 -3.13
CA ILE A 101 10.94 -6.79 -3.77
C ILE A 101 12.44 -7.08 -3.87
N LEU A 102 13.06 -7.56 -2.79
CA LEU A 102 14.48 -7.92 -2.75
C LEU A 102 14.79 -9.04 -3.77
N LYS A 103 13.96 -10.08 -3.81
CA LYS A 103 14.11 -11.17 -4.78
C LYS A 103 13.96 -10.69 -6.22
N LEU A 104 13.05 -9.75 -6.48
CA LEU A 104 12.93 -9.12 -7.79
C LEU A 104 14.18 -8.30 -8.11
N ALA A 105 14.76 -7.63 -7.12
CA ALA A 105 15.93 -6.77 -7.30
C ALA A 105 17.25 -7.53 -7.50
N GLU A 106 17.31 -8.80 -7.06
CA GLU A 106 18.49 -9.66 -7.07
C GLU A 106 19.32 -9.60 -8.37
N PRO A 107 18.74 -9.66 -9.59
CA PRO A 107 19.51 -9.63 -10.83
C PRO A 107 20.26 -8.32 -11.10
N TRP A 108 19.93 -7.24 -10.38
CA TRP A 108 20.56 -5.92 -10.54
C TRP A 108 21.48 -5.57 -9.37
N LEU A 109 21.65 -6.47 -8.39
CA LEU A 109 22.54 -6.23 -7.26
C LEU A 109 24.01 -6.37 -7.66
N PRO A 110 24.88 -5.44 -7.25
CA PRO A 110 26.33 -5.60 -7.35
C PRO A 110 26.85 -6.60 -6.29
N ASP A 111 28.10 -7.05 -6.44
CA ASP A 111 28.75 -7.96 -5.47
C ASP A 111 28.80 -7.36 -4.04
N LEU A 112 28.99 -6.04 -3.94
CA LEU A 112 28.93 -5.29 -2.70
C LEU A 112 27.59 -4.54 -2.60
N VAL A 113 26.68 -5.06 -1.77
CA VAL A 113 25.36 -4.44 -1.56
C VAL A 113 25.44 -3.34 -0.51
N GLU A 114 25.15 -2.11 -0.91
CA GLU A 114 25.04 -0.97 -0.01
C GLU A 114 23.61 -0.85 0.54
N ALA A 115 23.49 -0.94 1.87
CA ALA A 115 22.25 -0.76 2.60
C ALA A 115 22.16 0.69 3.12
N LEU A 116 21.02 1.33 2.86
CA LEU A 116 20.70 2.68 3.26
C LEU A 116 19.61 2.63 4.33
N ILE A 117 19.82 3.31 5.45
CA ILE A 117 18.84 3.43 6.53
C ILE A 117 18.52 4.90 6.70
N ASP A 118 17.24 5.24 6.59
CA ASP A 118 16.73 6.59 6.77
C ASP A 118 15.48 6.55 7.65
N ASP A 119 15.30 7.53 8.51
CA ASP A 119 14.10 7.70 9.32
C ASP A 119 13.26 8.89 8.81
N THR A 120 11.99 8.63 8.54
CA THR A 120 11.06 9.61 8.01
C THR A 120 9.96 9.89 9.02
N LEU A 121 9.94 11.12 9.54
CA LEU A 121 8.89 11.60 10.42
C LEU A 121 7.65 12.03 9.63
N CYS A 122 6.56 11.28 9.77
CA CYS A 122 5.27 11.60 9.19
C CYS A 122 4.43 12.40 10.19
N HIS A 123 4.20 13.68 9.89
CA HIS A 123 3.39 14.61 10.70
C HIS A 123 1.90 14.28 10.61
N ARG A 124 1.50 13.19 11.26
CA ARG A 124 0.12 12.74 11.42
C ARG A 124 -0.08 12.41 12.89
N GLY A 125 -1.00 13.13 13.54
CA GLY A 125 -1.31 12.97 14.95
C GLY A 125 -2.79 12.72 15.18
N GLY A 126 -3.12 12.18 16.36
CA GLY A 126 -4.50 12.01 16.80
C GLY A 126 -4.62 10.92 17.88
N PRO A 127 -5.63 11.02 18.76
CA PRO A 127 -5.76 10.12 19.91
C PRO A 127 -5.99 8.65 19.54
N ARG A 128 -6.35 8.36 18.29
CA ARG A 128 -6.59 7.00 17.78
C ARG A 128 -5.47 6.47 16.89
N ILE A 129 -4.39 7.23 16.72
CA ILE A 129 -3.28 6.84 15.85
C ILE A 129 -2.23 6.14 16.71
N PHE A 130 -2.13 4.82 16.56
CA PHE A 130 -1.16 3.99 17.28
C PHE A 130 0.27 4.36 16.93
N GLY A 131 1.17 4.43 17.93
CA GLY A 131 2.61 4.62 17.74
C GLY A 131 3.03 6.05 17.39
N VAL A 132 2.15 7.03 17.61
CA VAL A 132 2.52 8.46 17.56
C VAL A 132 3.30 8.83 18.82
N ALA A 133 4.41 9.53 18.66
CA ALA A 133 5.20 10.07 19.76
C ALA A 133 5.91 11.36 19.37
N MET A 134 6.58 11.97 20.34
CA MET A 134 7.52 13.06 20.10
C MET A 134 8.83 12.49 19.59
N HIS A 135 9.26 12.94 18.41
CA HIS A 135 10.50 12.52 17.76
C HIS A 135 11.36 13.73 17.43
N HIS A 136 12.67 13.52 17.36
CA HIS A 136 13.60 14.52 16.85
C HIS A 136 13.34 14.76 15.36
N ASP A 137 13.07 16.01 15.00
CA ASP A 137 12.76 16.42 13.64
C ASP A 137 14.02 17.04 13.02
N GLY A 138 14.87 16.19 12.45
CA GLY A 138 16.15 16.61 11.88
C GLY A 138 15.98 17.62 10.74
N ALA A 139 14.90 17.52 9.97
CA ALA A 139 14.62 18.42 8.85
C ALA A 139 14.30 19.86 9.30
N ASN A 140 13.74 20.02 10.51
CA ASN A 140 13.43 21.31 11.10
C ASN A 140 14.36 21.71 12.25
N SER A 141 15.46 20.98 12.44
CA SER A 141 16.49 21.28 13.44
C SER A 141 17.67 21.99 12.80
N SER A 142 18.40 22.80 13.58
CA SER A 142 19.61 23.49 13.16
C SER A 142 20.73 23.31 14.18
N ARG A 143 21.96 23.70 13.81
CA ARG A 143 23.11 23.50 14.69
C ARG A 143 22.93 24.29 15.99
N GLY A 144 22.77 23.58 17.11
CA GLY A 144 22.50 24.16 18.43
C GLY A 144 21.02 24.27 18.80
N TRP A 145 20.10 23.90 17.92
CA TRP A 145 18.66 23.91 18.18
C TRP A 145 17.97 22.67 17.63
N SER A 146 17.55 21.77 18.52
CA SER A 146 16.78 20.59 18.16
C SER A 146 15.29 20.86 18.29
N ARG A 147 14.54 20.51 17.25
CA ARG A 147 13.08 20.56 17.26
C ARG A 147 12.54 19.16 17.49
N LEU A 148 11.58 19.04 18.40
CA LEU A 148 10.78 17.84 18.54
C LEU A 148 9.43 18.07 17.85
N SER A 149 9.01 17.11 17.05
CA SER A 149 7.71 17.11 16.36
C SER A 149 6.94 15.84 16.70
N CYS A 150 5.62 15.96 16.81
CA CYS A 150 4.72 14.85 17.10
C CYS A 150 4.30 14.14 15.80
N GLY A 151 4.46 12.82 15.73
CA GLY A 151 4.06 12.07 14.55
C GLY A 151 4.46 10.60 14.60
N HIS A 152 4.36 9.93 13.46
CA HIS A 152 4.90 8.59 13.25
C HIS A 152 6.32 8.70 12.72
N ASN A 153 7.31 8.15 13.41
CA ASN A 153 8.62 7.97 12.82
C ASN A 153 8.75 6.58 12.18
N TRP A 154 9.01 6.53 10.88
CA TRP A 154 9.23 5.30 10.12
C TRP A 154 10.68 5.15 9.73
N VAL A 155 11.32 4.06 10.16
CA VAL A 155 12.66 3.69 9.67
C VAL A 155 12.47 2.85 8.42
N VAL A 156 13.13 3.26 7.33
CA VAL A 156 13.11 2.58 6.04
C VAL A 156 14.52 2.07 5.75
N LEU A 157 14.61 0.77 5.43
CA LEU A 157 15.79 0.14 4.88
C LEU A 157 15.63 0.03 3.37
N ALA A 158 16.55 0.65 2.65
CA ALA A 158 16.66 0.59 1.20
C ALA A 158 17.98 -0.04 0.79
N ILE A 159 18.04 -0.59 -0.41
CA ILE A 159 19.27 -1.08 -1.04
C ILE A 159 19.58 -0.21 -2.26
N ARG A 160 20.86 0.10 -2.47
CA ARG A 160 21.27 0.82 -3.68
C ARG A 160 21.29 -0.14 -4.87
N ILE A 161 20.54 0.19 -5.91
CA ILE A 161 20.52 -0.51 -7.19
C ILE A 161 21.19 0.36 -8.25
N PRO A 162 22.30 -0.07 -8.89
CA PRO A 162 22.92 0.68 -9.97
C PRO A 162 21.96 0.79 -11.16
N LEU A 163 21.83 2.00 -11.72
CA LEU A 163 20.99 2.25 -12.89
C LEU A 163 21.83 2.21 -14.17
N PRO A 164 21.27 1.79 -15.32
CA PRO A 164 22.00 1.77 -16.59
C PRO A 164 22.59 3.13 -17.00
N TRP A 165 21.95 4.24 -16.59
CA TRP A 165 22.33 5.61 -16.94
C TRP A 165 23.08 6.36 -15.83
N ASP A 166 23.12 5.84 -14.60
CA ASP A 166 23.85 6.42 -13.48
C ASP A 166 24.24 5.30 -12.49
N ARG A 167 25.38 4.66 -12.77
CA ARG A 167 25.86 3.51 -11.98
C ARG A 167 26.45 3.92 -10.64
N GLU A 168 26.99 5.13 -10.55
CA GLU A 168 27.62 5.64 -9.33
C GLU A 168 26.55 6.01 -8.29
N ARG A 169 25.58 6.85 -8.67
CA ARG A 169 24.49 7.24 -7.75
C ARG A 169 23.51 6.10 -7.52
N GLY A 170 23.09 5.42 -8.58
CA GLY A 170 22.03 4.40 -8.54
C GLY A 170 20.69 4.93 -8.03
N ALA A 171 19.78 4.00 -7.71
CA ALA A 171 18.50 4.25 -7.06
C ALA A 171 18.47 3.59 -5.68
N ALA A 172 17.86 4.26 -4.69
CA ALA A 172 17.54 3.66 -3.41
C ALA A 172 16.20 2.92 -3.53
N LEU A 173 16.22 1.58 -3.51
CA LEU A 173 15.03 0.75 -3.55
C LEU A 173 14.61 0.38 -2.12
N PRO A 174 13.50 0.91 -1.58
CA PRO A 174 13.02 0.55 -0.25
C PRO A 174 12.55 -0.90 -0.23
N ILE A 175 13.06 -1.68 0.73
CA ILE A 175 12.73 -3.10 0.90
C ILE A 175 12.00 -3.35 2.21
N PHE A 176 12.42 -2.74 3.32
CA PHE A 176 11.80 -2.95 4.62
C PHE A 176 11.50 -1.63 5.30
N PHE A 177 10.46 -1.61 6.11
CA PHE A 177 10.12 -0.44 6.92
C PHE A 177 9.52 -0.84 8.26
N ARG A 178 9.77 -0.02 9.28
CA ARG A 178 9.26 -0.21 10.63
C ARG A 178 8.82 1.11 11.24
N LEU A 179 7.68 1.05 11.92
CA LEU A 179 7.26 2.13 12.79
C LEU A 179 8.11 2.08 14.06
N VAL A 180 8.82 3.15 14.35
CA VAL A 180 9.52 3.34 15.62
C VAL A 180 8.46 3.36 16.72
N ARG A 181 8.61 2.47 17.69
CA ARG A 181 7.73 2.45 18.86
C ARG A 181 8.39 3.23 19.97
N PRO A 182 7.73 4.26 20.54
CA PRO A 182 8.24 4.87 21.75
C PRO A 182 8.34 3.79 22.85
N PRO A 183 9.32 3.90 23.76
CA PRO A 183 9.35 3.03 24.92
C PRO A 183 8.01 3.12 25.67
N VAL A 184 7.48 1.97 26.06
CA VAL A 184 6.24 1.90 26.86
C VAL A 184 6.54 2.59 28.18
N SER A 185 5.83 3.68 28.51
CA SER A 185 5.95 4.23 29.85
C SER A 185 5.39 3.21 30.85
N PRO A 186 6.05 2.98 31.98
CA PRO A 186 5.64 1.95 32.95
C PRO A 186 4.26 2.23 33.59
N ASP A 187 3.63 3.36 33.32
CA ASP A 187 2.50 3.90 34.10
C ASP A 187 1.14 3.83 33.40
N THR A 188 0.99 2.95 32.41
CA THR A 188 -0.33 2.69 31.78
C THR A 188 -0.59 1.18 31.67
N ARG A 189 -1.16 0.62 32.75
CA ARG A 189 -1.93 -0.64 32.74
C ARG A 189 -3.38 -0.34 33.06
#